data_AF-A0A7X0H8Y3-F1
#
_entry.id   AF-A0A7X0H8Y3-F1
#
_cell.length_a   1.000
_cell.length_b   1.000
_cell.length_c   1.000
_cell.angle_alpha   90.00
_cell.angle_beta   90.00
_cell.angle_gamma   90.00
#
_symmetry.space_group_name_H-M   'P 1'
#
loop_
_entity.id
_entity.type
_entity.pdbx_description
1 polymer ?
#
loop_
_entity_poly.entity_id
_entity_poly.type
_entity_poly.pdbx_seq_one_letter_code
_entity_poly.pdbx_strand_id
1 'polypeptide(L)'
;MMSPLAPLLLAFRPFIDPLPIGNSSAWVALFIPLVILVSVAYKTIKLRDLRELPRKSAILALQIFIFMGAAAAGLWVLTLFA
;
A
#
# COMPACT_ATOMS: atom_id res chain seq x y z
N MET A 1 33.02 -13.99 7.78
CA MET A 1 32.17 -14.22 8.98
C MET A 1 30.72 -14.06 8.54
N MET A 2 29.92 -15.14 8.60
CA MET A 2 28.50 -15.11 8.19
C MET A 2 27.72 -14.27 9.21
N SER A 3 26.97 -13.26 8.76
CA SER A 3 26.13 -12.48 9.68
C SER A 3 25.14 -13.42 10.39
N PRO A 4 24.96 -13.32 11.72
CA PRO A 4 24.05 -14.19 12.49
C PRO A 4 22.57 -14.07 12.06
N LEU A 5 22.26 -13.09 11.21
CA LEU A 5 20.95 -12.85 10.60
C LEU A 5 20.65 -13.78 9.41
N ALA A 6 21.68 -14.36 8.78
CA ALA A 6 21.53 -15.24 7.61
C ALA A 6 20.66 -16.50 7.88
N PRO A 7 20.86 -17.27 8.97
CA PRO A 7 20.02 -18.44 9.25
C PRO A 7 18.56 -18.08 9.61
N LEU A 8 18.33 -16.90 10.19
CA LEU A 8 16.98 -16.39 10.53
C LEU A 8 16.15 -16.05 9.28
N LEU A 9 16.77 -15.46 8.27
CA LEU A 9 16.10 -15.17 6.99
C LEU A 9 15.80 -16.45 6.19
N LEU A 10 16.66 -17.47 6.27
CA LEU A 10 16.48 -18.76 5.59
C LEU A 10 15.31 -19.60 6.15
N ALA A 11 14.95 -19.38 7.42
CA ALA A 11 13.83 -20.05 8.08
C ALA A 11 12.54 -19.22 8.10
N PHE A 12 12.53 -18.04 7.48
CA PHE A 12 11.35 -17.18 7.46
C PHE A 12 10.21 -17.80 6.65
N ARG A 13 9.04 -17.95 7.28
CA ARG A 13 7.84 -18.56 6.69
C ARG A 13 6.75 -17.50 6.53
N PRO A 14 6.72 -16.70 5.46
CA PRO A 14 5.84 -15.54 5.35
C PRO A 14 4.35 -15.82 5.57
N PHE A 15 3.90 -17.05 5.28
CA PHE A 15 2.50 -17.46 5.47
C PHE A 15 2.18 -18.00 6.87
N ILE A 16 3.19 -18.47 7.61
CA ILE A 16 3.03 -19.03 8.96
C ILE A 16 3.43 -17.99 10.02
N ASP A 17 4.52 -17.26 9.75
CA ASP A 17 5.10 -16.22 10.58
C ASP A 17 5.18 -14.91 9.76
N PRO A 18 4.14 -14.05 9.80
CA PRO A 18 4.13 -12.82 9.03
C PRO A 18 5.21 -11.85 9.53
N LEU A 19 5.66 -10.96 8.64
CA LEU A 19 6.58 -9.88 9.02
C LEU A 19 5.99 -9.04 10.17
N PRO A 20 6.77 -8.70 11.22
CA PRO A 20 6.31 -7.92 12.37
C PRO A 20 6.16 -6.42 12.05
N ILE A 21 5.69 -6.10 10.85
CA ILE A 21 5.49 -4.73 10.35
C ILE A 21 4.21 -4.08 10.87
N GLY A 22 3.26 -4.87 11.41
CA GLY A 22 1.97 -4.36 11.91
C GLY A 22 2.10 -3.40 13.10
N ASN A 23 3.14 -3.56 13.92
CA ASN A 23 3.34 -2.74 15.12
C ASN A 23 4.20 -1.49 14.86
N SER A 24 4.74 -1.34 13.65
CA SER A 24 5.62 -0.23 13.27
C SER A 24 4.93 0.66 12.24
N SER A 25 5.13 1.97 12.29
CA SER A 25 4.61 2.91 11.26
C SER A 25 5.08 2.59 9.83
N ALA A 26 6.07 1.71 9.67
CA ALA A 26 6.54 1.17 8.40
C ALA A 26 5.43 0.52 7.54
N TRP A 27 4.33 0.01 8.13
CA TRP A 27 3.22 -0.54 7.35
C TRP A 27 2.61 0.48 6.37
N VAL A 28 2.64 1.78 6.73
CA VAL A 28 2.12 2.86 5.88
C VAL A 28 2.93 2.97 4.59
N ALA A 29 4.23 2.68 4.63
CA ALA A 29 5.08 2.70 3.45
C ALA A 29 4.69 1.62 2.43
N LEU A 30 4.15 0.48 2.88
CA LEU A 30 3.65 -0.59 2.00
C LEU A 30 2.35 -0.21 1.29
N PHE A 31 1.64 0.78 1.83
CA PHE A 31 0.42 1.31 1.22
C PHE A 31 0.71 2.00 -0.12
N ILE A 32 1.86 2.67 -0.22
CA ILE A 32 2.30 3.38 -1.44
C ILE A 32 2.42 2.45 -2.65
N PRO A 33 3.26 1.39 -2.62
CA PRO A 33 3.40 0.47 -3.75
C PRO A 33 2.10 -0.30 -4.01
N LEU A 34 1.32 -0.63 -2.97
CA LEU A 34 0.03 -1.30 -3.14
C LEU A 34 -0.94 -0.46 -3.98
N VAL A 35 -1.16 0.80 -3.61
CA VAL A 35 -2.08 1.70 -4.31
C VAL A 35 -1.63 1.94 -5.75
N ILE A 36 -0.31 2.10 -5.98
CA ILE A 36 0.25 2.26 -7.33
C ILE A 36 0.03 1.01 -8.16
N LEU A 37 0.30 -0.19 -7.63
CA LEU A 37 0.11 -1.44 -8.35
C LEU A 37 -1.37 -1.68 -8.70
N VAL A 38 -2.27 -1.42 -7.74
CA VAL A 38 -3.72 -1.54 -7.97
C VAL A 38 -4.19 -0.54 -9.03
N SER A 39 -3.72 0.70 -8.97
CA SER A 39 -4.13 1.72 -9.94
C SER A 39 -3.66 1.40 -11.36
N VAL A 40 -2.45 0.85 -11.49
CA VAL A 40 -1.90 0.36 -12.77
C VAL A 40 -2.70 -0.84 -13.25
N ALA A 41 -2.86 -1.89 -12.42
CA ALA A 41 -3.60 -3.10 -12.79
C ALA A 41 -5.03 -2.79 -13.27
N TYR A 42 -5.74 -1.92 -12.55
CA TYR A 42 -7.07 -1.48 -12.94
C TYR A 42 -7.09 -0.66 -14.24
N LYS A 43 -6.17 0.28 -14.41
CA LYS A 43 -6.15 1.14 -15.62
C LYS A 43 -5.71 0.38 -16.87
N THR A 44 -4.83 -0.62 -16.74
CA THR A 44 -4.36 -1.43 -17.86
C THR A 44 -5.50 -2.17 -18.56
N ILE A 45 -6.46 -2.72 -17.81
CA ILE A 45 -7.61 -3.44 -18.40
C ILE A 45 -8.72 -2.51 -18.90
N LYS A 46 -8.72 -1.23 -18.49
CA LYS A 46 -9.81 -0.30 -18.75
C LYS A 46 -9.51 0.70 -19.87
N LEU A 47 -8.24 1.04 -20.07
CA LEU A 47 -7.82 2.00 -21.09
C LEU A 47 -7.75 1.36 -22.48
N ARG A 48 -8.14 2.13 -23.50
CA ARG A 48 -7.97 1.75 -24.90
C ARG A 48 -6.57 2.06 -25.44
N ASP A 49 -5.92 3.09 -24.90
CA ASP A 49 -4.55 3.48 -25.23
C ASP A 49 -3.66 3.40 -23.98
N LEU A 50 -2.62 2.57 -24.05
CA LEU A 50 -1.68 2.35 -22.96
C LEU A 50 -0.67 3.50 -22.80
N ARG A 51 -0.55 4.42 -23.77
CA ARG A 51 0.29 5.61 -23.63
C ARG A 51 -0.21 6.54 -22.53
N GLU A 52 -1.51 6.51 -22.26
CA GLU A 52 -2.11 7.28 -21.16
C GLU A 52 -1.94 6.61 -19.79
N LEU A 53 -1.48 5.36 -19.74
CA LEU A 53 -1.45 4.55 -18.53
C LEU A 53 -0.72 5.23 -17.37
N PRO A 54 0.52 5.76 -17.52
CA PRO A 54 1.25 6.35 -16.39
C PRO A 54 0.52 7.56 -15.79
N ARG A 55 -0.06 8.41 -16.64
CA ARG A 55 -0.79 9.60 -16.20
C ARG A 55 -2.09 9.21 -15.51
N LYS A 56 -2.87 8.31 -16.10
CA LYS A 56 -4.19 7.92 -15.59
C LYS A 56 -4.09 7.04 -14.34
N SER A 57 -3.05 6.21 -14.21
CA SER A 57 -2.79 5.42 -13.00
C SER A 57 -2.29 6.30 -11.85
N ALA A 58 -1.43 7.30 -12.13
CA ALA A 58 -1.00 8.28 -11.13
C ALA A 58 -2.18 9.11 -10.59
N ILE A 59 -3.07 9.58 -11.47
CA ILE A 59 -4.28 10.29 -11.05
C ILE A 59 -5.17 9.40 -10.17
N LEU A 60 -5.37 8.13 -10.56
CA LEU A 60 -6.17 7.21 -9.77
C LEU A 60 -5.52 6.89 -8.41
N ALA A 61 -4.20 6.68 -8.37
CA ALA A 61 -3.47 6.49 -7.12
C ALA A 61 -3.64 7.71 -6.19
N LEU A 62 -3.49 8.92 -6.72
CA LEU A 62 -3.72 10.15 -5.97
C LEU A 62 -5.16 10.25 -5.45
N GLN A 63 -6.16 9.92 -6.27
CA GLN A 63 -7.55 9.88 -5.85
C GLN A 63 -7.78 8.91 -4.68
N ILE A 64 -7.16 7.72 -4.71
CA ILE A 64 -7.25 6.74 -3.64
C ILE A 64 -6.68 7.33 -2.33
N PHE A 65 -5.50 7.96 -2.37
CA PHE A 65 -4.92 8.59 -1.17
C PHE A 65 -5.79 9.71 -0.62
N ILE A 66 -6.33 10.57 -1.49
CA ILE A 66 -7.20 11.68 -1.08
C ILE A 66 -8.47 11.14 -0.41
N PHE A 67 -9.13 10.16 -1.03
CA PHE A 67 -10.36 9.58 -0.47
C PHE A 67 -10.11 8.88 0.86
N MET A 68 -9.00 8.15 0.98
CA MET A 68 -8.65 7.50 2.23
C MET A 68 -8.32 8.50 3.33
N GLY A 69 -7.55 9.56 3.03
CA GLY A 69 -7.28 10.63 3.97
C GLY A 69 -8.55 11.34 4.41
N ALA A 70 -9.46 11.63 3.46
CA ALA A 70 -10.75 12.23 3.76
C ALA A 70 -11.63 11.32 4.63
N ALA A 71 -11.68 10.01 4.36
CA ALA A 71 -12.43 9.05 5.16
C ALA A 71 -11.86 8.94 6.58
N ALA A 72 -10.53 8.87 6.73
CA ALA A 72 -9.88 8.86 8.04
C ALA A 72 -10.16 10.14 8.83
N ALA A 73 -10.07 11.31 8.19
CA ALA A 73 -10.41 12.58 8.80
C ALA A 73 -11.89 12.64 9.22
N GLY A 74 -12.80 12.16 8.36
CA GLY A 74 -14.23 12.07 8.67
C GLY A 74 -14.52 11.19 9.88
N LEU A 75 -13.89 10.01 9.95
CA LEU A 75 -14.01 9.11 11.10
C LEU A 75 -13.47 9.74 12.38
N TRP A 76 -12.31 10.41 12.30
CA TRP A 76 -11.78 11.15 13.45
C TRP A 76 -12.81 12.18 13.93
N VAL A 77 -13.32 13.03 13.04
CA VAL A 77 -14.31 14.05 13.41
C VAL A 77 -15.52 13.45 14.11
N LEU A 78 -16.02 12.29 13.65
CA LEU A 78 -17.12 11.58 14.32
C LEU A 78 -16.77 11.17 15.76
N THR A 79 -15.53 10.74 16.02
CA THR A 79 -15.09 10.40 17.39
C THR A 79 -15.05 11.60 18.35
N LEU A 80 -15.08 12.84 17.85
CA LEU A 80 -15.16 14.03 18.71
C LEU A 80 -16.57 14.30 19.23
N PHE A 81 -17.59 13.73 18.57
CA PHE A 81 -19.00 13.93 18.90
C PHE A 81 -19.65 12.72 19.57
N ALA A 82 -18.92 11.59 19.67
CA ALA A 82 -19.35 10.35 20.30
C ALA A 82 -18.82 10.26 21.74
#